data_AF-A0AAE1THK9-F1
#
_entry.id   AF-A0AAE1THK9-F1
#
_cell.length_a   1.000
_cell.length_b   1.000
_cell.length_c   1.000
_cell.angle_alpha   90.00
_cell.angle_beta   90.00
_cell.angle_gamma   90.00
#
_symmetry.space_group_name_H-M   'P 1'
#
loop_
_entity.id
_entity.type
_entity.pdbx_description
1 polymer ?
#
loop_
_entity_poly.entity_id
_entity_poly.type
_entity_poly.pdbx_seq_one_letter_code
_entity_poly.pdbx_strand_id
1 'polypeptide(L)'
;MSWQTYLDEHLMYQVEGKHLNSAAIVGQDGSVWAQSATFPQLKPEEITAIMNDFAEPGSLAPNGLYLGGTKYMVIEGEPGLLIRGMKVYDNFCGFHYRHLLSLFLHCSLGAGGVTIKKTTQALVIGIYEEPMAPGHCDKIVKRVGADLIDHGL
;
A
#
# COMPACT_ATOMS: atom_id res chain seq x y z
N MET A 1 -23.86 -1.36 -10.13
CA MET A 1 -22.74 -0.40 -10.03
C MET A 1 -21.49 -1.12 -10.52
N SER A 2 -20.68 -0.50 -11.38
CA SER A 2 -19.39 -1.11 -11.78
C SER A 2 -18.34 -0.82 -10.71
N TRP A 3 -17.41 -1.76 -10.48
CA TRP A 3 -16.31 -1.58 -9.51
C TRP A 3 -15.46 -0.33 -9.78
N GLN A 4 -15.37 0.07 -11.05
CA GLN A 4 -14.68 1.29 -11.45
C GLN A 4 -15.38 2.55 -10.92
N THR A 5 -16.70 2.62 -11.03
CA THR A 5 -17.49 3.74 -10.48
C THR A 5 -17.35 3.81 -8.96
N TYR A 6 -17.32 2.66 -8.28
CA TYR A 6 -17.12 2.60 -6.85
C TYR A 6 -15.74 3.15 -6.43
N LEU A 7 -14.68 2.79 -7.17
CA LEU A 7 -13.33 3.33 -6.96
C LEU A 7 -13.29 4.84 -7.17
N ASP A 8 -13.85 5.34 -8.27
CA ASP A 8 -13.85 6.77 -8.58
C ASP A 8 -14.65 7.59 -7.55
N GLU A 9 -15.77 7.06 -7.05
CA GLU A 9 -16.61 7.75 -6.06
C GLU A 9 -16.04 7.70 -4.63
N HIS A 10 -15.40 6.59 -4.24
CA HIS A 10 -15.00 6.35 -2.84
C HIS A 10 -13.50 6.51 -2.58
N LEU A 11 -12.63 6.15 -3.52
CA LEU A 11 -11.17 6.24 -3.38
C LEU A 11 -10.59 7.55 -3.95
N MET A 12 -11.21 8.11 -5.00
CA MET A 12 -10.75 9.37 -5.61
C MET A 12 -11.45 10.62 -5.06
N TYR A 13 -12.29 10.48 -4.03
CA TYR A 13 -12.92 11.62 -3.38
C TYR A 13 -11.86 12.52 -2.72
N GLN A 14 -11.92 13.81 -3.02
CA GLN A 14 -11.01 14.81 -2.44
C GLN A 14 -11.25 14.93 -0.93
N VAL A 15 -10.33 14.38 -0.14
CA VAL A 15 -10.24 14.70 1.28
C VAL A 15 -9.37 15.95 1.39
N GLU A 16 -10.00 17.08 1.70
CA GLU A 16 -9.32 18.37 1.93
C GLU A 16 -8.53 18.88 0.70
N GLY A 17 -9.08 18.69 -0.51
CA GLY A 17 -8.48 19.16 -1.76
C GLY A 17 -7.27 18.34 -2.24
N LYS A 18 -6.95 17.23 -1.57
CA LYS A 18 -5.90 16.29 -1.95
C LYS A 18 -6.52 14.94 -2.32
N HIS A 19 -5.97 14.28 -3.33
CA HIS A 19 -6.40 12.97 -3.80
C HIS A 19 -5.27 11.95 -3.62
N LEU A 20 -5.64 10.67 -3.54
CA LEU A 20 -4.65 9.58 -3.66
C LEU A 20 -3.98 9.68 -5.03
N ASN A 21 -2.68 9.38 -5.09
CA ASN A 21 -1.98 9.36 -6.38
C ASN A 21 -2.49 8.19 -7.21
N SER A 22 -2.67 7.03 -6.58
CA SER A 22 -3.19 5.84 -7.25
C SER A 22 -3.95 4.93 -6.28
N ALA A 23 -4.95 4.24 -6.79
CA ALA A 23 -5.75 3.31 -6.01
C ALA A 23 -6.17 2.11 -6.86
N ALA A 24 -6.29 0.95 -6.23
CA ALA A 24 -6.80 -0.25 -6.88
C ALA A 24 -7.54 -1.15 -5.89
N ILE A 25 -8.52 -1.88 -6.41
CA ILE A 25 -9.23 -2.98 -5.74
C ILE A 25 -8.89 -4.24 -6.50
N VAL A 26 -8.29 -5.20 -5.81
CA VAL A 26 -7.78 -6.43 -6.39
C VAL A 26 -8.34 -7.60 -5.60
N GLY A 27 -8.91 -8.60 -6.26
CA GLY A 27 -9.34 -9.83 -5.61
C GLY A 27 -8.15 -10.58 -5.00
N GLN A 28 -8.41 -11.38 -3.96
CA GLN A 28 -7.39 -12.22 -3.34
C GLN A 28 -6.75 -13.22 -4.32
N ASP A 29 -7.45 -13.57 -5.40
CA ASP A 29 -6.96 -14.40 -6.51
C ASP A 29 -6.01 -13.66 -7.48
N GLY A 30 -5.74 -12.38 -7.24
CA GLY A 30 -4.94 -11.52 -8.12
C GLY A 30 -5.71 -10.89 -9.28
N SER A 31 -7.02 -11.10 -9.36
CA SER A 31 -7.87 -10.48 -10.36
C SER A 31 -8.11 -9.00 -10.05
N VAL A 32 -7.74 -8.09 -10.95
CA VAL A 32 -8.00 -6.65 -10.77
C VAL A 32 -9.49 -6.37 -10.99
N TRP A 33 -10.18 -5.88 -9.95
CA TRP A 33 -11.60 -5.50 -10.04
C TRP A 33 -11.77 -4.06 -10.49
N ALA A 34 -10.91 -3.17 -9.98
CA ALA A 34 -10.84 -1.78 -10.40
C ALA A 34 -9.44 -1.21 -10.14
N GLN A 35 -8.99 -0.28 -10.97
CA GLN A 35 -7.71 0.42 -10.78
C GLN A 35 -7.79 1.84 -11.33
N SER A 36 -7.01 2.76 -10.77
CA SER A 36 -6.83 4.10 -11.31
C SER A 36 -5.90 4.08 -12.53
N ALA A 37 -6.04 5.05 -13.44
CA ALA A 37 -5.19 5.15 -14.63
C ALA A 37 -3.70 5.36 -14.33
N THR A 38 -3.40 5.92 -13.15
CA THR A 38 -2.04 6.16 -12.63
C THR A 38 -1.44 4.96 -11.90
N PHE A 39 -2.21 3.89 -11.71
CA PHE A 39 -1.76 2.74 -10.94
C PHE A 39 -0.78 1.87 -11.75
N PRO A 40 0.40 1.52 -11.20
CA PRO A 40 1.36 0.68 -11.90
C PRO A 40 0.83 -0.75 -12.04
N GLN A 41 1.23 -1.45 -13.11
CA GLN A 41 0.79 -2.84 -13.32
C GLN A 41 1.35 -3.75 -12.23
N LEU A 42 0.46 -4.34 -11.44
CA LEU A 42 0.80 -5.35 -10.45
C LEU A 42 1.05 -6.69 -11.12
N LYS A 43 2.07 -7.40 -10.64
CA LYS A 43 2.27 -8.80 -10.97
C LYS A 43 1.49 -9.68 -10.00
N PRO A 44 0.92 -10.82 -10.45
CA PRO A 44 0.22 -11.75 -9.55
C PRO A 44 1.14 -12.34 -8.46
N GLU A 45 2.44 -12.40 -8.73
CA GLU A 45 3.48 -12.82 -7.77
C GLU A 45 3.54 -11.86 -6.56
N GLU A 46 3.42 -10.55 -6.79
CA GLU A 46 3.43 -9.52 -5.74
C GLU A 46 2.20 -9.68 -4.82
N ILE A 47 1.04 -9.98 -5.42
CA ILE A 47 -0.23 -10.18 -4.70
C ILE A 47 -0.16 -11.42 -3.81
N THR A 48 0.42 -12.51 -4.33
CA THR A 48 0.62 -13.73 -3.56
C THR A 48 1.54 -13.48 -2.35
N ALA A 49 2.60 -12.69 -2.54
CA ALA A 49 3.51 -12.32 -1.45
C ALA A 49 2.80 -11.50 -0.36
N ILE A 50 1.92 -10.56 -0.75
CA ILE A 50 1.08 -9.79 0.18
C ILE A 50 0.15 -10.71 0.97
N MET A 51 -0.49 -11.68 0.30
CA MET A 51 -1.39 -12.64 0.94
C MET A 51 -0.65 -13.51 1.97
N ASN A 52 0.59 -13.90 1.68
CA ASN A 52 1.43 -14.63 2.63
C ASN A 52 1.80 -13.78 3.85
N ASP A 53 2.09 -12.48 3.68
CA ASP A 53 2.37 -11.58 4.80
C ASP A 53 1.14 -11.35 5.70
N PHE A 54 -0.06 -11.36 5.14
CA PHE A 54 -1.28 -11.35 5.94
C PHE A 54 -1.47 -12.64 6.77
N ALA A 55 -0.91 -13.77 6.33
CA ALA A 55 -0.94 -15.02 7.08
C ALA A 55 0.18 -15.11 8.12
N GLU A 56 1.37 -14.65 7.75
CA GLU A 56 2.58 -14.62 8.57
C GLU A 56 3.16 -13.19 8.60
N PRO A 57 2.74 -12.36 9.57
CA PRO A 57 3.19 -10.98 9.65
C PRO A 57 4.71 -10.93 9.86
N GLY A 58 5.43 -10.26 8.96
CA GLY A 58 6.89 -10.09 9.03
C GLY A 58 7.67 -10.93 8.04
N SER A 59 7.02 -11.76 7.23
CA SER A 59 7.67 -12.48 6.12
C SER A 59 8.20 -11.52 5.04
N LEU A 60 7.55 -10.36 4.84
CA LEU A 60 7.99 -9.31 3.91
C LEU A 60 8.99 -8.30 4.49
N ALA A 61 9.25 -8.30 5.80
CA ALA A 61 10.21 -7.40 6.42
C ALA A 61 11.64 -7.47 5.83
N PRO A 62 12.22 -8.65 5.52
CA PRO A 62 13.58 -8.72 4.93
C PRO A 62 13.63 -8.39 3.43
N ASN A 63 12.58 -8.71 2.67
CA ASN A 63 12.57 -8.56 1.21
C ASN A 63 12.02 -7.20 0.74
N GLY A 64 11.13 -6.58 1.54
CA GLY A 64 10.33 -5.43 1.16
C GLY A 64 9.11 -5.81 0.32
N LEU A 65 8.11 -4.93 0.31
CA LEU A 65 6.91 -5.04 -0.51
C LEU A 65 7.19 -4.45 -1.90
N TYR A 66 6.91 -5.19 -2.96
CA TYR A 66 7.04 -4.69 -4.34
C TYR A 66 5.66 -4.44 -4.93
N LEU A 67 5.47 -3.27 -5.53
CA LEU A 67 4.27 -2.93 -6.29
C LEU A 67 4.70 -2.30 -7.61
N GLY A 68 4.47 -3.01 -8.71
CA GLY A 68 4.79 -2.51 -10.05
C GLY A 68 6.27 -2.15 -10.22
N GLY A 69 7.16 -2.92 -9.59
CA GLY A 69 8.61 -2.70 -9.60
C GLY A 69 9.13 -1.63 -8.64
N THR A 70 8.26 -0.92 -7.90
CA THR A 70 8.69 0.00 -6.83
C THR A 70 8.75 -0.76 -5.51
N LYS A 71 9.88 -0.63 -4.79
CA LYS A 71 10.09 -1.22 -3.47
C LYS A 71 9.57 -0.32 -2.35
N TYR A 72 8.77 -0.89 -1.46
CA TYR A 72 8.22 -0.27 -0.26
C TYR A 72 8.74 -1.05 0.96
N MET A 73 9.19 -0.35 2.00
CA MET A 73 9.47 -0.92 3.31
C MET A 73 8.16 -1.11 4.06
N VAL A 74 7.87 -2.34 4.45
CA VAL A 74 6.71 -2.65 5.29
C VAL A 74 6.94 -2.03 6.66
N ILE A 75 5.94 -1.31 7.14
CA ILE A 75 5.86 -0.81 8.51
C ILE A 75 4.73 -1.56 9.22
N GLU A 76 4.88 -1.79 10.53
CA GLU A 76 3.87 -2.50 11.32
C GLU A 76 2.50 -1.82 11.16
N GLY A 77 1.51 -2.59 10.70
CA GLY A 77 0.12 -2.19 10.59
C GLY A 77 -0.76 -2.92 11.59
N GLU A 78 -2.01 -3.20 11.23
CA GLU A 78 -2.89 -4.04 12.04
C GLU A 78 -2.78 -5.50 11.56
N PRO A 79 -2.44 -6.45 12.45
CA PRO A 79 -2.18 -7.84 12.06
C PRO A 79 -3.41 -8.45 11.37
N GLY A 80 -3.21 -8.97 10.16
CA GLY A 80 -4.24 -9.64 9.38
C GLY A 80 -5.28 -8.74 8.71
N LEU A 81 -5.23 -7.42 8.92
CA LEU A 81 -6.24 -6.48 8.40
C LEU A 81 -5.66 -5.33 7.57
N LEU A 82 -4.52 -4.77 8.01
CA LEU A 82 -3.97 -3.56 7.41
C LEU A 82 -2.44 -3.64 7.36
N ILE A 83 -1.89 -3.57 6.16
CA ILE A 83 -0.45 -3.43 5.93
C ILE A 83 -0.18 -2.01 5.46
N ARG A 84 0.90 -1.42 5.98
CA ARG A 84 1.37 -0.10 5.57
C ARG A 84 2.78 -0.23 5.02
N GLY A 85 3.11 0.53 4.00
CA GLY A 85 4.42 0.53 3.37
C GLY A 85 4.90 1.94 3.08
N MET A 86 6.17 2.22 3.33
CA MET A 86 6.82 3.48 2.97
C MET A 86 7.70 3.27 1.74
N LYS A 87 7.60 4.14 0.74
CA LYS A 87 8.40 4.05 -0.49
C LYS A 87 9.88 4.20 -0.15
N VAL A 88 10.75 3.41 -0.78
CA VAL A 88 12.21 3.57 -0.61
C VAL A 88 12.79 4.17 -1.88
N TYR A 89 13.63 5.19 -1.74
CA TYR A 89 14.47 5.62 -2.85
C TYR A 89 15.71 4.74 -2.92
N ASP A 90 15.88 4.01 -4.01
CA ASP A 90 17.06 3.16 -4.26
C ASP A 90 18.36 3.97 -4.52
N ASN A 91 18.34 5.29 -4.30
CA ASN A 91 19.45 6.17 -4.62
C ASN A 91 20.17 6.67 -3.35
N PHE A 92 21.43 6.22 -3.22
CA PHE A 92 22.48 6.59 -2.26
C PHE A 92 22.50 5.90 -0.89
N CYS A 93 22.98 4.64 -0.88
CA CYS A 93 23.95 4.22 0.13
C CYS A 93 25.35 4.12 -0.53
N GLY A 94 25.88 5.27 -0.93
CA GLY A 94 27.32 5.43 -1.12
C GLY A 94 27.97 5.41 0.25
N PHE A 95 28.42 4.23 0.68
CA PHE A 95 29.14 4.01 1.93
C PHE A 95 30.43 4.85 1.96
N HIS A 96 30.41 5.96 2.71
CA HIS A 96 31.63 6.45 3.35
C HIS A 96 31.70 5.82 4.74
N TYR A 97 32.42 4.70 4.83
CA TYR A 97 32.68 3.96 6.06
C TYR A 97 33.45 4.84 7.05
N ARG A 98 32.77 5.47 8.00
CA ARG A 98 33.36 5.84 9.30
C ARG A 98 32.44 5.38 10.42
N HIS A 99 32.66 4.12 10.79
CA HIS A 99 32.86 3.67 12.16
C HIS A 99 32.23 4.58 13.22
N LEU A 100 31.00 4.26 13.64
CA LEU A 100 30.53 4.30 15.03
C LEU A 100 29.14 3.66 15.11
N LEU A 101 29.02 2.69 16.02
CA LEU A 101 27.79 1.99 16.38
C LEU A 101 26.71 2.99 16.84
N SER A 102 25.86 3.42 15.91
CA SER A 102 24.47 3.85 16.14
C SER A 102 23.86 4.07 14.75
N LEU A 103 23.82 3.01 13.94
CA LEU A 103 22.99 3.00 12.74
C LEU A 103 21.54 2.78 13.19
N PHE A 104 20.98 3.80 13.83
CA PHE A 104 19.55 4.01 13.77
C PHE A 104 19.20 4.05 12.28
N LEU A 105 18.36 3.10 11.90
CA LEU A 105 17.83 2.83 10.59
C LEU A 105 17.07 4.06 10.05
N HIS A 106 17.76 5.16 9.75
CA HIS A 106 17.28 6.16 8.81
C HIS A 106 17.57 5.60 7.42
N CYS A 107 16.82 4.56 7.06
CA CYS A 107 16.49 4.37 5.66
C CYS A 107 15.82 5.68 5.23
N SER A 108 16.30 6.34 4.17
CA SER A 108 15.66 7.53 3.61
C SER A 108 14.29 7.12 3.08
N LEU A 109 13.31 7.05 3.98
CA LEU A 109 11.92 6.76 3.70
C LEU A 109 11.45 7.87 2.76
N GLY A 110 11.07 7.46 1.56
CA GLY A 110 10.68 8.37 0.52
C GLY A 110 9.40 9.13 0.84
N ALA A 111 9.18 10.19 0.07
CA ALA A 111 8.05 11.12 0.13
C ALA A 111 6.66 10.50 -0.14
N GLY A 112 6.51 9.18 -0.09
CA GLY A 112 5.28 8.50 -0.45
C GLY A 112 5.17 7.15 0.23
N GLY A 113 3.96 6.62 0.24
CA GLY A 113 3.67 5.34 0.86
C GLY A 113 2.49 4.65 0.22
N VAL A 114 2.21 3.47 0.75
CA VAL A 114 1.11 2.63 0.34
C VAL A 114 0.40 2.09 1.58
N THR A 115 -0.92 2.02 1.50
CA THR A 115 -1.76 1.37 2.49
C THR A 115 -2.53 0.26 1.81
N ILE A 116 -2.48 -0.93 2.37
CA ILE A 116 -3.18 -2.11 1.87
C ILE A 116 -4.13 -2.60 2.96
N LYS A 117 -5.42 -2.63 2.68
CA LYS A 117 -6.43 -3.21 3.57
C LYS A 117 -6.98 -4.49 2.97
N LYS A 118 -7.00 -5.55 3.77
CA LYS A 118 -7.61 -6.83 3.40
C LYS A 118 -9.11 -6.82 3.73
N THR A 119 -9.92 -7.29 2.78
CA THR A 119 -11.35 -7.60 2.96
C THR A 119 -11.56 -9.11 2.88
N THR A 120 -12.81 -9.60 2.92
CA THR A 120 -13.05 -11.04 2.94
C THR A 120 -12.68 -11.72 1.62
N GLN A 121 -12.79 -11.02 0.49
CA GLN A 121 -12.51 -11.54 -0.86
C GLN A 121 -11.59 -10.64 -1.70
N ALA A 122 -11.28 -9.42 -1.25
CA ALA A 122 -10.46 -8.45 -1.98
C ALA A 122 -9.37 -7.78 -1.11
N LEU A 123 -8.54 -7.01 -1.78
CA LEU A 123 -7.44 -6.20 -1.28
C LEU A 123 -7.63 -4.79 -1.83
N VAL A 124 -7.73 -3.81 -0.93
CA VAL A 124 -7.82 -2.40 -1.28
C VAL A 124 -6.44 -1.79 -1.11
N ILE A 125 -5.87 -1.28 -2.20
CA ILE A 125 -4.54 -0.70 -2.26
C ILE A 125 -4.69 0.81 -2.53
N GLY A 126 -4.11 1.63 -1.66
CA GLY A 126 -4.03 3.08 -1.84
C GLY A 126 -2.59 3.56 -1.79
N ILE A 127 -2.11 4.16 -2.87
CA ILE A 127 -0.79 4.79 -2.98
C ILE A 127 -0.96 6.30 -2.84
N TYR A 128 -0.17 6.89 -1.94
CA TYR A 128 -0.13 8.32 -1.73
C TYR A 128 1.30 8.85 -1.86
N GLU A 129 1.41 10.09 -2.30
CA GLU A 129 2.67 10.83 -2.35
C GLU A 129 2.48 12.18 -1.64
N GLU A 130 3.58 12.83 -1.26
CA GLU A 130 3.56 14.19 -0.73
C GLU A 130 2.83 15.12 -1.71
N PRO A 131 1.94 16.01 -1.22
CA PRO A 131 1.80 16.51 0.14
C PRO A 131 0.70 15.82 0.99
N MET A 132 0.26 14.61 0.64
CA MET A 132 -0.76 13.91 1.41
C MET A 132 -0.15 13.24 2.66
N ALA A 133 -0.73 13.54 3.83
CA ALA A 133 -0.33 12.88 5.07
C ALA A 133 -0.83 11.42 5.11
N PRO A 134 -0.07 10.48 5.71
CA PRO A 134 -0.44 9.07 5.78
C PRO A 134 -1.81 8.85 6.45
N GLY A 135 -2.16 9.70 7.43
CA GLY A 135 -3.44 9.61 8.14
C GLY A 135 -4.67 9.86 7.25
N HIS A 136 -4.54 10.58 6.13
CA HIS A 136 -5.65 10.78 5.21
C HIS A 136 -5.86 9.57 4.31
N CYS A 137 -4.77 9.00 3.78
CA CYS A 137 -4.83 7.75 3.02
C CYS A 137 -5.41 6.60 3.87
N ASP A 138 -4.96 6.48 5.11
CA ASP A 138 -5.42 5.43 6.04
C ASP A 138 -6.94 5.51 6.26
N LYS A 139 -7.49 6.70 6.46
CA LYS A 139 -8.94 6.90 6.64
C LYS A 139 -9.74 6.47 5.41
N ILE A 140 -9.29 6.83 4.20
CA ILE A 140 -9.98 6.49 2.95
C ILE A 140 -9.98 4.97 2.73
N VAL A 141 -8.79 4.36 2.80
CA VAL A 141 -8.62 2.91 2.58
C VAL A 141 -9.36 2.10 3.66
N LYS A 142 -9.32 2.54 4.93
CA LYS A 142 -10.05 1.90 6.01
C LYS A 142 -11.56 1.98 5.84
N ARG A 143 -12.08 3.13 5.44
CA ARG A 143 -13.51 3.32 5.18
C ARG A 143 -13.99 2.39 4.08
N VAL A 144 -13.33 2.42 2.92
CA VAL A 144 -13.70 1.57 1.79
C VAL A 144 -13.59 0.09 2.13
N GLY A 145 -12.52 -0.33 2.81
CA GLY A 145 -12.41 -1.73 3.22
C GLY A 145 -13.47 -2.14 4.26
N ALA A 146 -13.94 -1.23 5.12
CA ALA A 146 -15.03 -1.53 6.05
C ALA A 146 -16.37 -1.66 5.31
N ASP A 147 -16.64 -0.76 4.36
CA ASP A 147 -17.83 -0.81 3.52
C ASP A 147 -17.88 -2.14 2.73
N LEU A 148 -16.75 -2.57 2.15
CA LEU A 148 -16.68 -3.85 1.44
C LEU A 148 -16.97 -5.06 2.34
N ILE A 149 -16.43 -5.07 3.55
CA ILE A 149 -16.68 -6.14 4.53
C ILE A 149 -18.16 -6.17 4.93
N ASP A 150 -18.79 -5.01 5.12
CA ASP A 150 -20.21 -4.91 5.46
C ASP A 150 -21.11 -5.48 4.34
N HIS A 151 -20.70 -5.29 3.08
CA HIS A 151 -21.36 -5.89 1.92
C HIS A 151 -21.04 -7.40 1.74
N GLY A 152 -20.22 -7.99 2.61
CA GLY A 152 -19.85 -9.41 2.58
C GLY A 152 -18.73 -9.76 1.59
N LEU A 153 -17.87 -8.78 1.27
CA LEU A 153 -16.75 -8.87 0.31
C LEU A 153 -15.39 -8.62 0.97
#